data_AF-A0A838BB99-F1
#
_entry.id   AF-A0A838BB99-F1
#
_cell.length_a   1.000
_cell.length_b   1.000
_cell.length_c   1.000
_cell.angle_alpha   90.00
_cell.angle_beta   90.00
_cell.angle_gamma   90.00
#
_symmetry.space_group_name_H-M   'P 1'
#
loop_
_entity.id
_entity.type
_entity.pdbx_description
1 polymer ?
#
loop_
_entity_poly.entity_id
_entity_poly.type
_entity_poly.pdbx_seq_one_letter_code
_entity_poly.pdbx_strand_id
1 'polypeptide(L)'
;MRTALDTAASLGLAIGGAFGLAGTFVTSAPLRETLWAIDGVALVVATALLTMKYQRLGNDCIAAGFLTFLAGESLLLAGNAAGLEASVPSYVGGISLWAAALVLIGAANTFALWMRLTGLVAAILFVVTVAMVLWGAPLLPTSAPLPAAGYPFLVLTFAGWIWTLVWPRQ
;
A
#
# COMPACT_ATOMS: atom_id res chain seq x y z
N MET A 1 -14.13 15.39 -16.15
CA MET A 1 -15.24 14.53 -15.66
C MET A 1 -14.65 13.32 -14.97
N ARG A 2 -15.11 12.97 -13.76
CA ARG A 2 -14.65 11.78 -13.05
C ARG A 2 -15.17 10.54 -13.78
N THR A 3 -14.29 9.60 -14.10
CA THR A 3 -14.68 8.36 -14.77
C THR A 3 -15.18 7.32 -13.76
N ALA A 4 -15.93 6.32 -14.22
CA ALA A 4 -16.30 5.18 -13.37
C ALA A 4 -15.06 4.46 -12.79
N LEU A 5 -13.96 4.43 -13.55
CA LEU A 5 -12.69 3.84 -13.12
C LEU A 5 -12.03 4.65 -11.98
N ASP A 6 -12.08 5.98 -12.04
CA ASP A 6 -11.56 6.83 -10.96
C ASP A 6 -12.34 6.63 -9.66
N THR A 7 -13.67 6.48 -9.76
CA THR A 7 -14.52 6.19 -8.61
C THR A 7 -14.19 4.82 -8.03
N ALA A 8 -14.07 3.78 -8.87
CA ALA A 8 -13.73 2.44 -8.41
C ALA A 8 -12.35 2.37 -7.74
N ALA A 9 -11.33 3.00 -8.35
CA ALA A 9 -10.00 3.09 -7.76
C ALA A 9 -10.00 3.85 -6.41
N SER A 10 -10.76 4.96 -6.32
CA SER A 10 -10.89 5.73 -5.08
C SER A 10 -11.53 4.90 -3.96
N LEU A 11 -12.59 4.14 -4.27
CA LEU A 11 -13.25 3.27 -3.32
C LEU A 11 -12.33 2.12 -2.89
N GLY A 12 -11.61 1.50 -3.82
CA GLY A 12 -10.65 0.46 -3.50
C GLY A 12 -9.53 0.95 -2.58
N LEU A 13 -8.97 2.14 -2.82
CA LEU A 13 -8.00 2.76 -1.92
C LEU A 13 -8.58 3.05 -0.53
N ALA A 14 -9.83 3.52 -0.46
CA ALA A 14 -10.48 3.85 0.81
C ALA A 14 -10.77 2.59 1.64
N ILE A 15 -11.30 1.53 1.01
CA ILE A 15 -11.54 0.24 1.63
C ILE A 15 -10.21 -0.38 2.06
N GLY A 16 -9.22 -0.43 1.17
CA GLY A 16 -7.87 -0.92 1.45
C GLY A 16 -7.22 -0.24 2.65
N GLY A 17 -7.17 1.09 2.64
CA GLY A 17 -6.57 1.85 3.75
C GLY A 17 -7.30 1.63 5.09
N ALA A 18 -8.64 1.64 5.08
CA ALA A 18 -9.42 1.49 6.31
C ALA A 18 -9.30 0.08 6.91
N PHE A 19 -9.48 -0.96 6.08
CA PHE A 19 -9.46 -2.35 6.52
C PHE A 19 -8.03 -2.83 6.84
N GLY A 20 -7.02 -2.35 6.11
CA GLY A 20 -5.61 -2.64 6.39
C GLY A 20 -5.17 -2.10 7.75
N LEU A 21 -5.53 -0.85 8.08
CA LEU A 21 -5.29 -0.29 9.41
C LEU A 21 -6.07 -1.04 10.49
N ALA A 22 -7.38 -1.27 10.28
CA ALA A 22 -8.20 -1.96 11.26
C ALA A 22 -7.67 -3.37 11.55
N GLY A 23 -7.26 -4.12 10.52
CA GLY A 23 -6.64 -5.44 10.66
C GLY A 23 -5.33 -5.39 11.44
N THR A 24 -4.52 -4.37 11.23
CA THR A 24 -3.23 -4.21 11.92
C THR A 24 -3.39 -4.03 13.43
N PHE A 25 -4.44 -3.34 13.88
CA PHE A 25 -4.62 -2.97 15.29
C PHE A 25 -5.65 -3.82 16.05
N VAL A 26 -6.34 -4.74 15.37
CA VAL A 26 -7.26 -5.66 16.05
C VAL A 26 -6.51 -6.86 16.65
N THR A 27 -6.97 -7.31 17.82
CA THR A 27 -6.32 -8.41 18.56
C THR A 27 -6.79 -9.79 18.11
N SER A 28 -8.00 -9.89 17.58
CA SER A 28 -8.58 -11.15 17.09
C SER A 28 -7.92 -11.60 15.79
N ALA A 29 -7.27 -12.77 15.80
CA ALA A 29 -6.59 -13.31 14.62
C ALA A 29 -7.54 -13.56 13.44
N PRO A 30 -8.69 -14.23 13.60
CA PRO A 30 -9.62 -14.44 12.49
C PRO A 30 -10.16 -13.14 11.91
N LEU A 31 -10.42 -12.14 12.76
CA LEU A 31 -10.87 -10.83 12.32
C LEU A 31 -9.76 -10.09 11.57
N ARG A 32 -8.53 -10.09 12.08
CA ARG A 32 -7.36 -9.50 11.40
C ARG A 32 -7.16 -10.07 10.01
N GLU A 33 -7.15 -11.40 9.88
CA GLU A 33 -6.95 -12.08 8.59
C GLU A 33 -8.07 -11.76 7.61
N THR A 34 -9.32 -11.68 8.10
CA THR A 34 -10.47 -11.27 7.28
C THR A 34 -10.35 -9.84 6.80
N LEU A 35 -10.00 -8.91 7.71
CA LEU A 35 -9.83 -7.49 7.37
C LEU A 35 -8.70 -7.33 6.36
N TRP A 36 -7.57 -8.01 6.54
CA TRP A 36 -6.46 -7.96 5.59
C TRP A 36 -6.78 -8.60 4.24
N ALA A 37 -7.60 -9.64 4.20
CA ALA A 37 -8.05 -10.20 2.93
C ALA A 37 -8.91 -9.20 2.14
N ILE A 38 -9.81 -8.48 2.82
CA ILE A 38 -10.64 -7.43 2.21
C ILE A 38 -9.75 -6.28 1.71
N ASP A 39 -8.80 -5.86 2.54
CA ASP A 39 -7.88 -4.78 2.21
C ASP A 39 -7.05 -5.11 0.96
N GLY A 40 -6.38 -6.27 0.95
CA GLY A 40 -5.49 -6.65 -0.13
C GLY A 40 -6.22 -6.78 -1.47
N VAL A 41 -7.43 -7.35 -1.50
CA VAL A 41 -8.25 -7.40 -2.73
C VAL A 41 -8.60 -5.99 -3.21
N ALA A 42 -9.00 -5.10 -2.31
CA ALA A 42 -9.35 -3.73 -2.66
C ALA A 42 -8.16 -2.93 -3.20
N LEU A 43 -6.98 -3.10 -2.61
CA LEU A 43 -5.74 -2.45 -3.05
C LEU A 43 -5.22 -3.02 -4.38
N VAL A 44 -5.28 -4.33 -4.60
CA VAL A 44 -4.95 -4.95 -5.91
C VAL A 44 -5.83 -4.34 -7.02
N VAL A 45 -7.14 -4.27 -6.80
CA VAL A 45 -8.06 -3.69 -7.80
C VAL A 45 -7.76 -2.21 -8.04
N ALA A 46 -7.60 -1.43 -6.98
CA ALA A 46 -7.33 0.01 -7.10
C ALA A 46 -6.03 0.29 -7.85
N THR A 47 -4.96 -0.42 -7.51
CA THR A 47 -3.63 -0.21 -8.11
C THR A 47 -3.55 -0.73 -9.55
N ALA A 48 -4.32 -1.76 -9.91
CA ALA A 48 -4.48 -2.17 -11.31
C ALA A 48 -5.11 -1.05 -12.14
N LEU A 49 -6.21 -0.45 -11.65
CA LEU A 49 -6.90 0.65 -12.33
C LEU A 49 -6.00 1.90 -12.45
N LEU A 50 -5.25 2.21 -11.40
CA LEU A 50 -4.30 3.33 -11.40
C LEU A 50 -3.13 3.11 -12.36
N THR A 51 -2.62 1.88 -12.44
CA THR A 51 -1.60 1.49 -13.43
C THR A 51 -2.10 1.79 -14.84
N MET A 52 -3.29 1.27 -15.19
CA MET A 52 -3.88 1.48 -16.52
C MET A 52 -4.13 2.96 -16.80
N LYS A 53 -4.60 3.72 -15.80
CA LYS A 53 -4.83 5.17 -15.93
C LYS A 53 -3.54 5.91 -16.26
N TYR A 54 -2.51 5.76 -15.44
CA TYR A 54 -1.28 6.53 -15.61
C TYR A 54 -0.48 6.09 -16.84
N GLN A 55 -0.58 4.82 -17.25
CA GLN A 55 -0.04 4.37 -18.53
C GLN A 55 -0.72 5.07 -19.70
N ARG A 56 -2.07 5.19 -19.70
CA ARG A 56 -2.82 5.90 -20.75
C ARG A 56 -2.52 7.41 -20.78
N LEU A 57 -2.08 7.97 -19.66
CA LEU A 57 -1.64 9.37 -19.56
C LEU A 57 -0.16 9.54 -19.96
N GLY A 58 0.53 8.49 -20.39
CA GLY A 58 1.95 8.51 -20.76
C GLY A 58 2.90 8.70 -19.57
N ASN A 59 2.43 8.42 -18.35
CA ASN A 59 3.23 8.54 -17.14
C ASN A 59 3.73 7.16 -16.67
N ASP A 60 4.71 6.65 -17.41
CA ASP A 60 5.22 5.29 -17.25
C ASP A 60 5.85 5.04 -15.87
N CYS A 61 6.49 6.05 -15.28
CA CYS A 61 7.09 5.92 -13.95
C CYS A 61 6.02 5.71 -12.86
N ILE A 62 4.92 6.48 -12.90
CA ILE A 62 3.81 6.29 -11.96
C ILE A 62 3.09 4.97 -12.23
N ALA A 63 2.87 4.62 -13.49
CA ALA A 63 2.25 3.35 -13.86
C ALA A 63 3.07 2.16 -13.34
N ALA A 64 4.39 2.18 -13.56
CA ALA A 64 5.31 1.17 -13.03
C ALA A 64 5.24 1.12 -11.51
N GLY A 65 5.21 2.27 -10.84
CA GLY A 65 5.06 2.34 -9.38
C GLY A 65 3.77 1.66 -8.88
N PHE A 66 2.61 1.93 -9.47
CA PHE A 66 1.36 1.25 -9.09
C PHE A 66 1.38 -0.24 -9.43
N LEU A 67 2.01 -0.64 -10.52
CA LEU A 67 2.18 -2.06 -10.87
C LEU A 67 3.08 -2.78 -9.86
N THR A 68 4.16 -2.14 -9.41
CA THR A 68 5.02 -2.64 -8.33
C THR A 68 4.25 -2.74 -7.02
N PHE A 69 3.40 -1.75 -6.71
CA PHE A 69 2.54 -1.79 -5.52
C PHE A 69 1.60 -3.00 -5.57
N LEU A 70 0.93 -3.22 -6.70
CA LEU A 70 0.05 -4.35 -6.95
C LEU A 70 0.76 -5.69 -6.72
N ALA A 71 1.99 -5.83 -7.23
CA ALA A 71 2.79 -7.03 -7.02
C ALA A 71 3.11 -7.24 -5.52
N GLY A 72 3.45 -6.17 -4.81
CA GLY A 72 3.66 -6.22 -3.36
C GLY A 72 2.42 -6.63 -2.59
N GLU A 73 1.28 -6.00 -2.91
CA GLU A 73 -0.02 -6.32 -2.31
C GLU A 73 -0.41 -7.78 -2.52
N SER A 74 -0.16 -8.31 -3.71
CA SER A 74 -0.47 -9.71 -4.04
C SER A 74 0.31 -10.70 -3.17
N LEU A 75 1.55 -10.37 -2.80
CA LEU A 75 2.35 -11.18 -1.87
C LEU A 75 1.80 -11.12 -0.44
N LEU A 76 1.39 -9.94 0.04
CA LEU A 76 0.76 -9.80 1.35
C LEU A 76 -0.54 -10.60 1.41
N LEU A 77 -1.41 -10.42 0.42
CA LEU A 77 -2.68 -11.12 0.30
C LEU A 77 -2.50 -12.65 0.32
N ALA A 78 -1.50 -13.16 -0.42
CA ALA A 78 -1.19 -14.59 -0.44
C ALA A 78 -0.74 -15.13 0.93
N GLY A 79 -0.14 -14.28 1.77
CA GLY A 79 0.31 -14.65 3.11
C GLY A 79 -0.77 -14.61 4.19
N ASN A 80 -1.87 -13.87 4.00
CA ASN A 80 -2.83 -13.60 5.06
C ASN A 80 -3.40 -14.87 5.72
N ALA A 81 -3.75 -15.88 4.93
CA ALA A 81 -4.32 -17.13 5.45
C ALA A 81 -3.30 -18.04 6.17
N ALA A 82 -2.00 -17.75 6.07
CA ALA A 82 -0.95 -18.53 6.73
C ALA A 82 -0.79 -18.17 8.23
N GLY A 83 -1.40 -17.07 8.68
CA GLY A 83 -1.21 -16.53 10.03
C GLY A 83 0.03 -15.61 10.12
N LEU A 84 0.22 -14.97 11.29
CA LEU A 84 1.24 -13.92 11.46
C LEU A 84 2.68 -14.40 11.25
N GLU A 85 3.06 -15.53 11.84
CA GLU A 85 4.46 -15.99 11.80
C GLU A 85 4.81 -16.58 10.44
N ALA A 86 3.92 -17.41 9.88
CA ALA A 86 4.16 -18.05 8.59
C ALA A 86 4.05 -17.07 7.41
N SER A 87 3.38 -15.93 7.56
CA SER A 87 3.30 -14.90 6.52
C SER A 87 4.56 -14.03 6.42
N VAL A 88 5.51 -14.13 7.35
CA VAL A 88 6.72 -13.26 7.37
C VAL A 88 7.45 -13.21 6.02
N PRO A 89 7.71 -14.33 5.31
CA PRO A 89 8.42 -14.26 4.02
C PRO A 89 7.67 -13.46 2.95
N SER A 90 6.35 -13.67 2.81
CA SER A 90 5.54 -12.96 1.82
C SER A 90 5.29 -11.51 2.23
N TYR A 91 5.16 -11.27 3.53
CA TYR A 91 5.08 -9.94 4.12
C TYR A 91 6.33 -9.11 3.82
N VAL A 92 7.52 -9.62 4.14
CA VAL A 92 8.81 -8.95 3.86
C VAL A 92 8.95 -8.66 2.38
N GLY A 93 8.63 -9.63 1.52
CA GLY A 93 8.65 -9.46 0.07
C GLY A 93 7.71 -8.33 -0.38
N GLY A 94 6.48 -8.32 0.11
CA GLY A 94 5.52 -7.33 -0.36
C GLY A 94 5.70 -5.93 0.24
N ILE A 95 6.13 -5.76 1.50
CA ILE A 95 6.47 -4.43 2.02
C ILE A 95 7.74 -3.86 1.37
N SER A 96 8.65 -4.72 0.91
CA SER A 96 9.80 -4.30 0.08
C SER A 96 9.32 -3.70 -1.25
N LEU A 97 8.37 -4.37 -1.91
CA LEU A 97 7.78 -3.89 -3.15
C LEU A 97 6.92 -2.64 -2.94
N TRP A 98 6.15 -2.56 -1.85
CA TRP A 98 5.46 -1.32 -1.48
C TRP A 98 6.42 -0.15 -1.31
N ALA A 99 7.55 -0.34 -0.61
CA ALA A 99 8.52 0.73 -0.43
C ALA A 99 9.10 1.21 -1.77
N ALA A 100 9.50 0.28 -2.65
CA ALA A 100 9.96 0.61 -4.00
C ALA A 100 8.89 1.34 -4.82
N ALA A 101 7.64 0.86 -4.76
CA ALA A 101 6.50 1.47 -5.43
C ALA A 101 6.26 2.91 -4.96
N LEU A 102 6.28 3.16 -3.65
CA LEU A 102 6.08 4.49 -3.07
C LEU A 102 7.17 5.47 -3.55
N VAL A 103 8.41 5.01 -3.69
CA VAL A 103 9.50 5.82 -4.27
C VAL A 103 9.25 6.13 -5.74
N LEU A 104 8.86 5.14 -6.55
CA LEU A 104 8.56 5.33 -7.98
C LEU A 104 7.39 6.30 -8.20
N ILE A 105 6.29 6.12 -7.46
CA ILE A 105 5.11 6.99 -7.52
C ILE A 105 5.49 8.41 -7.05
N GLY A 106 6.27 8.49 -5.97
CA GLY A 106 6.74 9.74 -5.36
C GLY A 106 7.81 10.48 -6.16
N ALA A 107 8.47 9.84 -7.13
CA ALA A 107 9.48 10.51 -7.97
C ALA A 107 8.86 11.52 -8.93
N ALA A 108 7.63 11.26 -9.40
CA ALA A 108 6.94 12.13 -10.35
C ALA A 108 6.35 13.38 -9.67
N ASN A 109 6.40 14.52 -10.37
CA ASN A 109 5.82 15.80 -9.92
C ASN A 109 4.28 15.88 -10.12
N THR A 110 3.62 14.76 -10.43
CA THR A 110 2.16 14.69 -10.63
C THR A 110 1.38 14.80 -9.32
N PHE A 111 1.91 14.23 -8.24
CA PHE A 111 1.30 14.30 -6.91
C PHE A 111 1.81 15.51 -6.13
N ALA A 112 0.95 16.08 -5.28
CA ALA A 112 1.34 17.21 -4.43
C ALA A 112 2.48 16.80 -3.47
N LEU A 113 3.34 17.76 -3.11
CA LEU A 113 4.53 17.52 -2.28
C LEU A 113 4.20 16.74 -1.00
N TRP A 114 3.15 17.11 -0.29
CA TRP A 114 2.78 16.44 0.96
C TRP A 114 2.47 14.94 0.77
N MET A 115 1.83 14.56 -0.35
CA MET A 115 1.51 13.15 -0.66
C MET A 115 2.78 12.33 -0.92
N ARG A 116 3.75 12.97 -1.56
CA ARG A 116 5.06 12.37 -1.84
C ARG A 116 5.87 12.20 -0.54
N LEU A 117 5.78 13.18 0.36
CA LEU A 117 6.44 13.12 1.66
C LEU A 117 5.85 12.03 2.56
N THR A 118 4.51 11.89 2.63
CA THR A 118 3.90 10.79 3.40
C THR A 118 4.29 9.43 2.82
N GLY A 119 4.31 9.30 1.49
CA GLY A 119 4.74 8.06 0.83
C GLY A 119 6.21 7.74 1.09
N LEU A 120 7.07 8.75 1.07
CA LEU A 120 8.50 8.60 1.37
C LEU A 120 8.74 8.15 2.81
N VAL A 121 8.03 8.75 3.78
CA VAL A 121 8.13 8.35 5.19
C VAL A 121 7.69 6.90 5.37
N ALA A 122 6.56 6.50 4.78
CA ALA A 122 6.11 5.10 4.80
C ALA A 122 7.16 4.16 4.18
N ALA A 123 7.72 4.51 3.02
CA ALA A 123 8.74 3.73 2.33
C ALA A 123 9.99 3.51 3.21
N ILE A 124 10.49 4.57 3.87
CA ILE A 124 11.65 4.48 4.77
C ILE A 124 11.34 3.51 5.93
N LEU A 125 10.18 3.65 6.58
CA LEU A 125 9.81 2.79 7.71
C LEU A 125 9.70 1.31 7.29
N PHE A 126 9.16 1.03 6.11
CA PHE A 126 9.09 -0.33 5.57
C PHE A 126 10.48 -0.87 5.19
N VAL A 127 11.34 -0.08 4.55
CA VAL A 127 12.73 -0.50 4.24
C VAL A 127 13.50 -0.84 5.50
N VAL A 128 13.38 -0.01 6.56
CA VAL A 128 14.02 -0.30 7.84
C VAL A 128 13.49 -1.59 8.44
N THR A 129 12.17 -1.83 8.38
CA THR A 129 11.55 -3.09 8.84
C THR A 129 12.12 -4.29 8.07
N VAL A 130 12.16 -4.22 6.74
CA VAL A 130 12.73 -5.27 5.88
C VAL A 130 14.18 -5.56 6.26
N ALA A 131 15.00 -4.51 6.40
CA ALA A 131 16.41 -4.65 6.76
C ALA A 131 16.56 -5.32 8.13
N MET A 132 15.75 -4.96 9.12
CA MET A 132 15.75 -5.59 10.44
C MET A 132 15.38 -7.07 10.38
N VAL A 133 14.33 -7.44 9.64
CA VAL A 133 13.92 -8.85 9.50
C VAL A 133 15.00 -9.67 8.80
N LEU A 134 15.59 -9.14 7.72
CA LEU A 134 16.70 -9.80 7.02
C LEU A 134 17.96 -9.91 7.89
N TRP A 135 18.12 -9.04 8.89
CA TRP A 135 19.17 -9.12 9.91
C TRP A 135 18.81 -9.98 11.13
N GLY A 136 17.70 -10.72 11.05
CA GLY A 136 17.28 -11.68 12.07
C GLY A 136 16.39 -11.13 13.18
N ALA A 137 15.90 -9.88 13.08
CA ALA A 137 14.90 -9.38 14.02
C ALA A 137 13.55 -10.09 13.81
N PRO A 138 12.90 -10.61 14.88
CA PRO A 138 11.64 -11.36 14.76
C PRO A 138 10.43 -10.40 14.66
N LEU A 139 10.45 -9.48 13.70
CA LEU A 139 9.33 -8.54 13.50
C LEU A 139 8.19 -9.23 12.74
N LEU A 140 6.99 -9.04 13.26
CA LEU A 140 5.73 -9.46 12.66
C LEU A 140 5.03 -8.26 12.01
N PRO A 141 4.04 -8.49 11.13
CA PRO A 141 3.28 -7.40 10.52
C PRO A 141 2.60 -6.45 11.52
N THR A 142 2.31 -6.92 12.74
CA THR A 142 1.70 -6.11 13.82
C THR A 142 2.72 -5.63 14.86
N SER A 143 4.02 -5.83 14.66
CA SER A 143 5.06 -5.40 15.61
C SER A 143 5.10 -3.87 15.73
N ALA A 144 5.38 -3.40 16.94
CA ALA A 144 5.53 -1.99 17.27
C ALA A 144 6.93 -1.72 17.85
N PRO A 145 7.57 -0.57 17.53
CA PRO A 145 7.04 0.51 16.69
C PRO A 145 7.09 0.23 15.19
N LEU A 146 7.97 -0.67 14.74
CA LEU A 146 8.09 -1.08 13.35
C LEU A 146 7.57 -2.51 13.19
N PRO A 147 6.76 -2.79 12.15
CA PRO A 147 6.34 -1.91 11.06
C PRO A 147 5.12 -1.01 11.36
N ALA A 148 4.45 -1.17 12.51
CA ALA A 148 3.15 -0.54 12.80
C ALA A 148 3.07 0.97 12.53
N ALA A 149 4.15 1.72 12.77
CA ALA A 149 4.22 3.16 12.51
C ALA A 149 4.15 3.55 11.03
N GLY A 150 4.46 2.64 10.09
CA GLY A 150 4.44 2.92 8.65
C GLY A 150 3.04 2.98 8.05
N TYR A 151 2.09 2.19 8.57
CA TYR A 151 0.75 2.08 8.01
C TYR A 151 -0.06 3.39 8.03
N PRO A 152 -0.03 4.22 9.09
CA PRO A 152 -0.70 5.51 9.06
C PRO A 152 -0.19 6.43 7.94
N PHE A 153 1.12 6.45 7.67
CA PHE A 153 1.69 7.24 6.57
C PHE A 153 1.31 6.68 5.19
N LEU A 154 1.23 5.35 5.07
CA LEU A 154 0.73 4.70 3.87
C LEU A 154 -0.74 5.10 3.60
N VAL A 155 -1.60 5.05 4.62
CA VAL A 155 -3.02 5.43 4.46
C VAL A 155 -3.19 6.93 4.20
N LEU A 156 -2.39 7.79 4.79
CA LEU A 156 -2.36 9.21 4.43
C LEU A 156 -1.98 9.42 2.96
N THR A 157 -1.08 8.58 2.44
CA THR A 157 -0.71 8.58 1.03
C THR A 157 -1.88 8.14 0.15
N PHE A 158 -2.64 7.12 0.55
CA PHE A 158 -3.87 6.71 -0.13
C PHE A 158 -4.93 7.82 -0.13
N ALA A 159 -5.10 8.53 0.99
CA ALA A 159 -5.99 9.69 1.06
C ALA A 159 -5.56 10.77 0.06
N GLY A 160 -4.25 10.99 -0.12
CA GLY A 160 -3.69 11.85 -1.15
C GLY A 160 -4.03 11.39 -2.56
N TRP A 161 -3.87 10.11 -2.87
CA TRP A 161 -4.24 9.56 -4.18
C TRP A 161 -5.75 9.68 -4.44
N ILE A 162 -6.60 9.34 -3.47
CA ILE A 162 -8.04 9.55 -3.55
C ILE A 162 -8.35 11.01 -3.84
N TRP A 163 -7.71 11.94 -3.14
CA TRP A 163 -7.87 13.38 -3.40
C TRP A 163 -7.57 13.74 -4.85
N THR A 164 -6.51 13.19 -5.46
CA THR A 164 -6.19 13.45 -6.88
C THR A 164 -7.21 12.89 -7.87
N LEU A 165 -7.84 11.74 -7.55
CA LEU A 165 -8.91 11.16 -8.36
C LEU A 165 -10.22 11.93 -8.21
N VAL A 166 -10.45 12.44 -7.00
CA VAL A 166 -11.68 13.12 -6.63
C VAL A 166 -11.71 14.56 -7.12
N TRP A 167 -10.58 15.26 -6.97
CA TRP A 167 -10.39 16.68 -7.26
C TRP A 167 -9.19 16.90 -8.18
N PRO A 168 -9.26 16.44 -9.44
CA PRO A 168 -8.17 16.62 -10.39
C PRO A 168 -7.93 18.12 -10.59
N ARG A 169 -6.68 18.57 -10.37
CA ARG A 169 -6.26 19.90 -10.80
C ARG A 169 -6.22 19.87 -12.33
N GLN A 170 -6.98 20.77 -12.97
CA GLN A 170 -6.97 20.96 -14.42
C GLN A 170 -5.60 21.43 -14.88
#